data_AF-A0A4U0V3J9-F1
#
_entry.id   AF-A0A4U0V3J9-F1
#
_cell.length_a   1.000
_cell.length_b   1.000
_cell.length_c   1.000
_cell.angle_alpha   90.00
_cell.angle_beta   90.00
_cell.angle_gamma   90.00
#
_symmetry.space_group_name_H-M   'P 1'
#
loop_
_entity.id
_entity.type
_entity.pdbx_description
1 polymer ?
#
loop_
_entity_poly.entity_id
_entity_poly.type
_entity_poly.pdbx_seq_one_letter_code
_entity_poly.pdbx_strand_id
1 'polypeptide(L)'
;MNALGVTTWLAHGSLLGWYWGQRRLPWDDDLDSHLMLDNLDFLASYYNMTVYEYGSSSYLLDINPAYNRSTEPAPSGNAEGFAPPGKNNIDARYIDMQSGLFVDMTALAPAAPLRTSRGVPGREQRVLAKDGHQYRYSDVFPLQASAFEGCAVLVPREVVKLLSDEYGADSLTRTTYRGYVDRLRWKCSVFLT
;
A
#
# COMPACT_ATOMS: atom_id res chain seq x y z
N MET A 1 -14.61 -3.34 -0.63
CA MET A 1 -13.91 -2.84 -1.84
C MET A 1 -14.40 -3.49 -3.14
N ASN A 2 -14.15 -4.78 -3.40
CA ASN A 2 -14.51 -5.40 -4.69
C ASN A 2 -16.00 -5.27 -5.09
N ALA A 3 -16.92 -5.43 -4.12
CA ALA A 3 -18.36 -5.23 -4.36
C ALA A 3 -18.73 -3.79 -4.76
N LEU A 4 -17.87 -2.81 -4.47
CA LEU A 4 -18.03 -1.41 -4.83
C LEU A 4 -17.30 -1.07 -6.15
N GLY A 5 -16.69 -2.06 -6.82
CA GLY A 5 -15.84 -1.83 -7.99
C GLY A 5 -14.50 -1.15 -7.67
N VAL A 6 -14.17 -0.96 -6.39
CA VAL A 6 -12.92 -0.34 -5.97
C VAL A 6 -11.81 -1.38 -5.93
N THR A 7 -10.76 -1.13 -6.70
CA THR A 7 -9.56 -1.97 -6.76
C THR A 7 -8.53 -1.49 -5.74
N THR A 8 -8.08 -2.41 -4.88
CA THR A 8 -6.99 -2.20 -3.92
C THR A 8 -5.96 -3.31 -4.04
N TRP A 9 -4.71 -3.05 -3.66
CA TRP A 9 -3.63 -4.05 -3.64
C TRP A 9 -2.70 -3.85 -2.44
N LEU A 10 -1.95 -4.90 -2.08
CA LEU A 10 -1.00 -4.84 -0.96
C LEU A 10 0.15 -3.87 -1.25
N ALA A 11 0.54 -3.13 -0.22
CA ALA A 11 1.66 -2.18 -0.26
C ALA A 11 2.58 -2.34 0.96
N HIS A 12 3.72 -1.66 0.94
CA HIS A 12 4.61 -1.45 2.09
C HIS A 12 4.88 -2.73 2.91
N GLY A 13 4.69 -2.69 4.24
CA GLY A 13 4.99 -3.81 5.15
C GLY A 13 4.15 -5.05 4.87
N SER A 14 2.90 -4.85 4.47
CA SER A 14 2.00 -5.95 4.06
C SER A 14 2.47 -6.66 2.80
N LEU A 15 2.98 -5.93 1.80
CA LEU A 15 3.57 -6.52 0.60
C LEU A 15 4.89 -7.24 0.91
N LEU A 16 5.68 -6.72 1.85
CA LEU A 16 6.90 -7.39 2.32
C LEU A 16 6.58 -8.70 3.05
N GLY A 17 5.58 -8.69 3.95
CA GLY A 17 5.08 -9.91 4.59
C GLY A 17 4.54 -10.92 3.56
N TRP A 18 3.86 -10.41 2.52
CA TRP A 18 3.44 -11.23 1.40
C TRP A 18 4.62 -11.93 0.72
N TYR A 19 5.69 -11.18 0.41
CA TYR A 19 6.88 -11.71 -0.23
C TYR A 19 7.55 -12.83 0.58
N TRP A 20 7.62 -12.67 1.91
CA TRP A 20 8.30 -13.64 2.79
C TRP A 20 7.48 -14.90 3.07
N GLY A 21 6.15 -14.86 2.97
CA GLY A 21 5.34 -16.04 3.24
C GLY A 21 3.83 -15.86 3.16
N GLN A 22 3.34 -14.86 2.43
CA GLN A 22 1.90 -14.56 2.31
C GLN A 22 1.20 -14.31 3.65
N ARG A 23 1.93 -13.73 4.61
CA ARG A 23 1.48 -13.49 5.98
C ARG A 23 1.96 -12.14 6.49
N ARG A 24 1.28 -11.59 7.49
CA ARG A 24 1.74 -10.38 8.19
C ARG A 24 3.07 -10.67 8.90
N LEU A 25 3.97 -9.69 8.89
CA LEU A 25 5.19 -9.79 9.68
C LEU A 25 4.83 -9.84 11.18
N PRO A 26 5.50 -10.67 12.00
CA PRO A 26 5.15 -10.82 13.43
C PRO A 26 5.27 -9.57 14.29
N TRP A 27 5.91 -8.51 13.77
CA TRP A 27 6.13 -7.24 14.45
C TRP A 27 5.38 -6.07 13.80
N ASP A 28 4.58 -6.33 12.76
CA ASP A 28 3.72 -5.35 12.11
C ASP A 28 2.38 -5.26 12.86
N ASP A 29 1.97 -4.05 13.23
CA ASP A 29 0.72 -3.80 13.94
C ASP A 29 -0.43 -3.38 13.02
N ASP A 30 -0.14 -2.90 11.81
CA ASP A 30 -1.12 -2.51 10.80
C ASP A 30 -1.06 -3.39 9.53
N LEU A 31 -1.90 -3.03 8.56
CA LEU A 31 -1.85 -3.55 7.19
C LEU A 31 -1.90 -2.36 6.24
N ASP A 32 -1.13 -2.44 5.16
CA ASP A 32 -1.00 -1.39 4.16
C ASP A 32 -1.59 -1.82 2.83
N SER A 33 -2.36 -0.92 2.24
CA SER A 33 -2.84 -1.10 0.88
C SER A 33 -2.80 0.20 0.09
N HIS A 34 -2.68 0.05 -1.22
CA HIS A 34 -2.84 1.13 -2.16
C HIS A 34 -4.15 1.01 -2.92
N LEU A 35 -4.60 2.15 -3.41
CA LEU A 35 -5.66 2.31 -4.39
C LEU A 35 -5.36 3.51 -5.27
N MET A 36 -6.00 3.61 -6.43
CA MET A 36 -5.90 4.83 -7.24
C MET A 36 -6.71 5.97 -6.61
N LEU A 37 -6.24 7.22 -6.76
CA LEU A 37 -6.88 8.40 -6.15
C LEU A 37 -8.34 8.59 -6.57
N ASP A 38 -8.67 8.29 -7.82
CA ASP A 38 -10.05 8.34 -8.34
C ASP A 38 -11.01 7.40 -7.60
N ASN A 39 -10.54 6.19 -7.26
CA ASN A 39 -11.30 5.26 -6.42
C ASN A 39 -11.48 5.79 -4.99
N LEU A 40 -10.45 6.48 -4.46
CA LEU A 40 -10.58 7.10 -3.15
C LEU A 40 -11.53 8.31 -3.17
N ASP A 41 -11.50 9.14 -4.22
CA ASP A 41 -12.47 10.23 -4.43
C ASP A 41 -13.91 9.72 -4.43
N PHE A 42 -14.15 8.58 -5.11
CA PHE A 42 -15.44 7.89 -5.09
C PHE A 42 -15.84 7.46 -3.67
N LEU A 43 -14.95 6.79 -2.95
CA LEU A 43 -15.23 6.39 -1.57
C LEU A 43 -15.48 7.59 -0.64
N ALA A 44 -14.71 8.66 -0.80
CA ALA A 44 -14.86 9.88 -0.01
C ALA A 44 -16.23 10.52 -0.22
N SER A 45 -16.71 10.51 -1.47
CA SER A 45 -17.97 11.16 -1.87
C SER A 45 -19.21 10.40 -1.41
N TYR A 46 -19.13 9.06 -1.32
CA TYR A 46 -20.32 8.22 -1.14
C TYR A 46 -20.28 7.29 0.08
N TYR A 47 -19.09 6.99 0.61
CA TYR A 47 -18.90 5.94 1.62
C TYR A 47 -18.07 6.37 2.85
N ASN A 48 -17.59 7.62 2.91
CA ASN A 48 -16.89 8.09 4.11
C ASN A 48 -17.81 7.98 5.35
N MET A 49 -17.24 7.55 6.48
CA MET A 49 -17.93 7.28 7.74
C MET A 49 -19.02 6.21 7.67
N THR A 50 -19.02 5.35 6.64
CA THR A 50 -19.91 4.18 6.59
C THR A 50 -19.33 3.03 7.39
N VAL A 51 -20.23 2.21 7.94
CA VAL A 51 -19.88 0.98 8.66
C VAL A 51 -20.15 -0.21 7.75
N TYR A 52 -19.16 -1.08 7.61
CA TYR A 52 -19.26 -2.34 6.90
C TYR A 52 -19.28 -3.49 7.89
N GLU A 53 -20.30 -4.34 7.80
CA GLU A 53 -20.45 -5.52 8.64
C GLU A 53 -19.87 -6.75 7.94
N TYR A 54 -19.01 -7.49 8.65
CA TYR A 54 -18.46 -8.75 8.17
C TYR A 54 -18.39 -9.77 9.30
N GLY A 55 -19.19 -10.83 9.19
CA GLY A 55 -19.34 -11.81 10.25
C GLY A 55 -19.93 -11.17 11.51
N SER A 56 -19.18 -11.20 12.62
CA SER A 56 -19.54 -10.58 13.90
C SER A 56 -18.79 -9.27 14.17
N SER A 57 -18.08 -8.74 13.17
CA SER A 57 -17.24 -7.55 13.30
C SER A 57 -17.75 -6.41 12.43
N SER A 58 -17.62 -5.19 12.95
CA SER A 58 -18.04 -3.96 12.29
C SER A 58 -16.82 -3.10 11.99
N TYR A 59 -16.70 -2.62 10.75
CA TYR A 59 -15.55 -1.87 10.28
C TYR A 59 -15.97 -0.48 9.80
N LEU A 60 -15.41 0.57 10.40
CA LEU A 60 -15.63 1.95 9.99
C LEU A 60 -14.67 2.31 8.85
N LEU A 61 -15.20 2.84 7.75
CA LEU A 61 -14.40 3.51 6.73
C LEU A 61 -14.21 4.98 7.12
N ASP A 62 -13.00 5.37 7.51
CA ASP A 62 -12.63 6.74 7.84
C ASP A 62 -11.68 7.29 6.76
N ILE A 63 -12.08 8.36 6.08
CA ILE A 63 -11.31 9.00 5.02
C ILE A 63 -10.82 10.35 5.49
N ASN A 64 -9.49 10.53 5.41
CA ASN A 64 -8.81 11.75 5.77
C ASN A 64 -9.33 12.91 4.93
N PRO A 65 -9.83 14.02 5.51
CA PRO A 65 -10.33 15.16 4.74
C PRO A 65 -9.29 15.79 3.79
N ALA A 66 -7.99 15.56 4.04
CA ALA A 66 -6.88 16.04 3.20
C ALA A 66 -6.34 14.96 2.24
N TYR A 67 -7.12 13.91 1.94
CA TYR A 67 -6.70 12.82 1.05
C TYR A 67 -6.37 13.28 -0.37
N ASN A 68 -7.02 14.32 -0.87
CA ASN A 68 -6.80 14.83 -2.23
C ASN A 68 -5.49 15.62 -2.41
N ARG A 69 -4.66 15.72 -1.36
CA ARG A 69 -3.34 16.37 -1.43
C ARG A 69 -2.24 15.41 -1.90
N SER A 70 -2.58 14.15 -2.19
CA SER A 70 -1.67 13.12 -2.71
C SER A 70 -1.12 13.41 -4.12
N THR A 71 -1.59 14.48 -4.79
CA THR A 71 -1.14 14.89 -6.13
C THR A 71 0.12 15.74 -6.15
N GLU A 72 0.55 16.25 -5.01
CA GLU A 72 1.62 17.23 -4.95
C GLU A 72 2.83 16.65 -4.19
N PRO A 73 4.05 16.63 -4.78
CA PRO A 73 5.25 16.27 -4.03
C PRO A 73 5.39 17.24 -2.86
N ALA A 74 5.58 16.74 -1.63
CA ALA A 74 5.89 17.60 -0.50
C ALA A 74 7.07 18.52 -0.89
N PRO A 75 6.88 19.85 -0.95
CA PRO A 75 7.96 20.75 -1.27
C PRO A 75 9.06 20.60 -0.21
N SER A 76 10.30 20.91 -0.58
CA SER A 76 11.40 20.97 0.39
C SER A 76 11.10 22.08 1.40
N GLY A 77 10.67 21.71 2.61
CA GLY A 77 10.28 22.65 3.67
C GLY A 77 8.81 22.56 4.04
N ASN A 78 8.48 22.99 5.26
CA ASN A 78 7.13 22.96 5.83
C ASN A 78 6.19 23.95 5.10
N ALA A 79 5.68 23.60 3.92
CA ALA A 79 4.64 24.38 3.25
C ALA A 79 3.27 24.05 3.86
N GLU A 80 2.46 25.08 4.12
CA GLU A 80 1.10 24.88 4.61
C GLU A 80 0.28 24.02 3.64
N GLY A 81 -0.45 23.06 4.19
CA GLY A 81 -1.24 22.10 3.41
C GLY A 81 -0.50 20.81 3.06
N PHE A 82 0.83 20.82 3.06
CA PHE A 82 1.66 19.64 2.87
C PHE A 82 2.07 19.08 4.21
N ALA A 83 1.85 17.79 4.39
CA ALA A 83 2.33 17.15 5.58
C ALA A 83 3.86 17.00 5.43
N PRO A 84 4.68 17.56 6.35
CA PRO A 84 6.12 17.34 6.30
C PRO A 84 6.42 15.84 6.42
N PRO A 85 7.60 15.37 5.97
CA PRO A 85 8.02 13.98 6.18
C PRO A 85 7.74 13.56 7.63
N GLY A 86 6.88 12.56 7.81
CA GLY A 86 6.50 12.03 9.13
C GLY A 86 5.23 12.58 9.77
N LYS A 87 4.33 13.26 9.04
CA LYS A 87 2.97 13.58 9.54
C LYS A 87 1.93 13.27 8.47
N ASN A 88 0.80 12.66 8.84
CA ASN A 88 -0.44 12.49 8.03
C ASN A 88 -0.30 11.97 6.57
N ASN A 89 0.40 10.86 6.39
CA ASN A 89 0.60 10.21 5.09
C ASN A 89 -0.53 9.27 4.66
N ILE A 90 -1.43 8.92 5.59
CA ILE A 90 -2.51 7.95 5.35
C ILE A 90 -3.74 8.69 4.85
N ASP A 91 -4.35 8.17 3.79
CA ASP A 91 -5.47 8.81 3.13
C ASP A 91 -6.82 8.25 3.58
N ALA A 92 -6.86 6.97 3.97
CA ALA A 92 -8.04 6.38 4.57
C ALA A 92 -7.70 5.17 5.45
N ARG A 93 -8.66 4.76 6.29
CA ARG A 93 -8.58 3.57 7.14
C ARG A 93 -9.87 2.78 7.10
N TYR A 94 -9.72 1.45 7.11
CA TYR A 94 -10.76 0.59 7.64
C TYR A 94 -10.40 0.24 9.08
N ILE A 95 -11.26 0.61 10.03
CA ILE A 95 -11.01 0.45 11.46
C ILE A 95 -12.01 -0.56 12.02
N ASP A 96 -11.51 -1.66 12.58
CA ASP A 96 -12.33 -2.56 13.40
C ASP A 96 -12.80 -1.81 14.64
N MET A 97 -14.12 -1.63 14.74
CA MET A 97 -14.73 -0.84 15.81
C MET A 97 -14.65 -1.52 17.18
N GLN A 98 -14.35 -2.82 17.24
CA GLN A 98 -14.20 -3.54 18.50
C GLN A 98 -12.78 -3.47 19.04
N SER A 99 -11.78 -3.76 18.21
CA SER A 99 -10.38 -3.85 18.64
C SER A 99 -9.59 -2.56 18.43
N GLY A 100 -10.03 -1.69 17.53
CA GLY A 100 -9.28 -0.53 17.07
C GLY A 100 -8.15 -0.86 16.09
N LEU A 101 -7.98 -2.12 15.67
CA LEU A 101 -7.06 -2.50 14.60
C LEU A 101 -7.52 -1.92 13.27
N PHE A 102 -6.58 -1.62 12.38
CA PHE A 102 -6.90 -0.95 11.13
C PHE A 102 -6.08 -1.45 9.93
N VAL A 103 -6.61 -1.14 8.74
CA VAL A 103 -5.92 -1.22 7.46
C VAL A 103 -5.73 0.19 6.94
N ASP A 104 -4.48 0.59 6.76
CA ASP A 104 -4.08 1.86 6.17
C ASP A 104 -4.19 1.79 4.64
N MET A 105 -4.76 2.85 4.08
CA MET A 105 -4.96 3.03 2.64
C MET A 105 -4.29 4.32 2.20
N THR A 106 -3.40 4.21 1.23
CA THR A 106 -2.69 5.34 0.63
C THR A 106 -3.05 5.43 -0.86
N ALA A 107 -3.51 6.59 -1.29
CA ALA A 107 -3.92 6.78 -2.67
C ALA A 107 -2.72 7.08 -3.58
N LEU A 108 -2.72 6.45 -4.76
CA LEU A 108 -1.79 6.74 -5.84
C LEU A 108 -2.42 7.69 -6.85
N ALA A 109 -1.80 8.85 -7.04
CA ALA A 109 -2.22 9.87 -7.99
C ALA A 109 -1.35 9.85 -9.26
N PRO A 110 -1.93 9.97 -10.47
CA PRO A 110 -1.15 10.14 -11.69
C PRO A 110 -0.27 11.38 -11.64
N ALA A 111 0.92 11.32 -12.24
CA ALA A 111 1.80 12.47 -12.30
C ALA A 111 2.63 12.58 -13.58
N ALA A 112 3.15 13.79 -13.79
CA ALA A 112 3.94 14.14 -14.95
C ALA A 112 5.16 13.21 -15.09
N PRO A 113 5.46 12.68 -16.30
CA PRO A 113 6.62 11.82 -16.56
C PRO A 113 7.97 12.41 -16.14
N LEU A 114 8.97 11.54 -15.90
CA LEU A 114 10.28 12.00 -15.44
C LEU A 114 10.93 12.75 -16.58
N ARG A 115 11.54 13.90 -16.30
CA ARG A 115 12.29 14.61 -17.34
C ARG A 115 13.61 13.90 -17.58
N THR A 116 13.96 13.74 -18.85
CA THR A 116 15.28 13.28 -19.29
C THR A 116 16.35 14.29 -18.84
N SER A 117 17.62 13.90 -18.89
CA SER A 117 18.76 14.80 -18.61
C SER A 117 18.78 16.05 -19.50
N ARG A 118 18.04 16.05 -20.62
CA ARG A 118 17.87 17.18 -21.54
C ARG A 118 16.59 18.00 -21.27
N GLY A 119 15.91 17.76 -20.14
CA GLY A 119 14.68 18.49 -19.77
C GLY A 119 13.41 18.08 -20.54
N VAL A 120 13.50 17.12 -21.46
CA VAL A 120 12.35 16.62 -22.23
C VAL A 120 11.55 15.64 -21.38
N PRO A 121 10.20 15.72 -21.31
CA PRO A 121 9.38 14.72 -20.63
C PRO A 121 9.66 13.32 -21.18
N GLY A 122 9.96 12.38 -20.28
CA GLY A 122 10.03 10.96 -20.59
C GLY A 122 8.67 10.44 -21.03
N ARG A 123 8.65 9.22 -21.58
CA ARG A 123 7.40 8.55 -21.99
C ARG A 123 6.73 7.76 -20.88
N GLU A 124 7.44 7.54 -19.78
CA GLU A 124 6.97 6.68 -18.71
C GLU A 124 6.10 7.43 -17.71
N GLN A 125 4.85 6.97 -17.60
CA GLN A 125 3.89 7.48 -16.65
C GLN A 125 4.32 7.10 -15.23
N ARG A 126 4.08 8.03 -14.29
CA ARG A 126 4.29 7.80 -12.88
C ARG A 126 3.00 7.93 -12.11
N VAL A 127 2.98 7.27 -10.97
CA VAL A 127 2.02 7.51 -9.90
C VAL A 127 2.77 7.85 -8.62
N LEU A 128 2.19 8.72 -7.80
CA LEU A 128 2.77 9.14 -6.53
C LEU A 128 1.82 8.84 -5.39
N ALA A 129 2.40 8.43 -4.28
CA ALA A 129 1.76 8.41 -2.99
C ALA A 129 2.06 9.71 -2.23
N LYS A 130 1.17 10.08 -1.32
CA LYS A 130 1.28 11.27 -0.46
C LYS A 130 2.50 11.25 0.47
N ASP A 131 2.98 10.06 0.79
CA ASP A 131 4.20 9.84 1.59
C ASP A 131 5.50 10.17 0.82
N GLY A 132 5.39 10.51 -0.46
CA GLY A 132 6.50 10.88 -1.33
C GLY A 132 7.03 9.73 -2.20
N HIS A 133 6.53 8.50 -2.01
CA HIS A 133 6.91 7.39 -2.88
C HIS A 133 6.41 7.63 -4.31
N GLN A 134 7.26 7.27 -5.27
CA GLN A 134 6.96 7.39 -6.69
C GLN A 134 7.18 6.05 -7.36
N TYR A 135 6.21 5.63 -8.15
CA TYR A 135 6.25 4.37 -8.87
C TYR A 135 6.13 4.61 -10.36
N ARG A 136 6.83 3.80 -11.15
CA ARG A 136 6.53 3.71 -12.59
C ARG A 136 5.21 2.96 -12.70
N TYR A 137 4.31 3.46 -13.55
CA TYR A 137 3.01 2.81 -13.75
C TYR A 137 3.17 1.34 -14.20
N SER A 138 4.20 1.08 -15.01
CA SER A 138 4.62 -0.24 -15.49
C SER A 138 5.12 -1.18 -14.38
N ASP A 139 5.67 -0.67 -13.27
CA ASP A 139 6.11 -1.52 -12.16
C ASP A 139 4.91 -1.98 -11.32
N VAL A 140 3.84 -1.18 -11.28
CA VAL A 140 2.63 -1.47 -10.50
C VAL A 140 1.65 -2.32 -11.30
N PHE A 141 1.36 -1.95 -12.54
CA PHE A 141 0.25 -2.51 -13.32
C PHE A 141 0.68 -3.39 -14.49
N PRO A 142 -0.08 -4.44 -14.87
CA PRO A 142 -1.31 -4.87 -14.23
C PRO A 142 -1.02 -5.59 -12.92
N LEU A 143 -1.97 -5.45 -12.01
CA LEU A 143 -1.95 -6.17 -10.75
C LEU A 143 -2.11 -7.67 -10.98
N GLN A 144 -1.55 -8.46 -10.08
CA GLN A 144 -1.57 -9.91 -10.12
C GLN A 144 -2.43 -10.44 -8.97
N ALA A 145 -3.30 -11.41 -9.26
CA ALA A 145 -4.09 -12.09 -8.24
C ALA A 145 -3.22 -13.01 -7.39
N SER A 146 -3.43 -12.99 -6.07
CA SER A 146 -2.70 -13.79 -5.10
C SER A 146 -3.55 -14.03 -3.85
N ALA A 147 -2.98 -14.70 -2.83
CA ALA A 147 -3.50 -14.78 -1.48
C ALA A 147 -2.56 -14.12 -0.45
N PHE A 148 -3.14 -13.67 0.66
CA PHE A 148 -2.46 -13.17 1.85
C PHE A 148 -3.34 -13.45 3.08
N GLU A 149 -2.79 -14.12 4.10
CA GLU A 149 -3.54 -14.62 5.26
C GLU A 149 -4.78 -15.46 4.89
N GLY A 150 -4.72 -16.18 3.76
CA GLY A 150 -5.82 -16.99 3.24
C GLY A 150 -6.92 -16.19 2.51
N CYS A 151 -6.80 -14.86 2.43
CA CYS A 151 -7.72 -13.99 1.69
C CYS A 151 -7.20 -13.71 0.29
N ALA A 152 -8.12 -13.60 -0.69
CA ALA A 152 -7.77 -13.16 -2.04
C ALA A 152 -7.34 -11.70 -2.05
N VAL A 153 -6.20 -11.40 -2.65
CA VAL A 153 -5.60 -10.06 -2.73
C VAL A 153 -5.01 -9.81 -4.11
N LEU A 154 -4.70 -8.56 -4.39
CA LEU A 154 -3.91 -8.15 -5.53
C LEU A 154 -2.51 -7.71 -5.07
N VAL A 155 -1.50 -7.96 -5.89
CA VAL A 155 -0.13 -7.46 -5.72
C VAL A 155 0.34 -6.76 -6.99
N PRO A 156 1.30 -5.82 -6.89
CA PRO A 156 1.91 -5.18 -8.05
C PRO A 156 2.59 -6.15 -9.03
N ARG A 157 2.87 -5.71 -10.27
CA ARG A 157 3.60 -6.50 -11.27
C ARG A 157 5.04 -6.82 -10.81
N GLU A 158 5.80 -5.81 -10.39
CA GLU A 158 7.24 -5.91 -10.13
C GLU A 158 7.56 -5.84 -8.63
N VAL A 159 6.99 -6.76 -7.84
CA VAL A 159 7.07 -6.73 -6.36
C VAL A 159 8.50 -6.65 -5.81
N VAL A 160 9.42 -7.47 -6.33
CA VAL A 160 10.83 -7.50 -5.89
C VAL A 160 11.49 -6.14 -6.09
N LYS A 161 11.24 -5.50 -7.22
CA LYS A 161 11.78 -4.18 -7.54
C LYS A 161 11.24 -3.14 -6.57
N LEU A 162 9.91 -3.09 -6.40
CA LEU A 162 9.25 -2.12 -5.52
C LEU A 162 9.74 -2.22 -4.07
N LEU A 163 9.78 -3.43 -3.52
CA LEU A 163 10.28 -3.66 -2.16
C LEU A 163 11.79 -3.36 -2.04
N SER A 164 12.59 -3.65 -3.06
CA SER A 164 14.03 -3.32 -3.06
C SER A 164 14.26 -1.81 -3.12
N ASP A 165 13.46 -1.09 -3.91
CA ASP A 165 13.52 0.37 -4.03
C ASP A 165 13.12 1.04 -2.69
N GLU A 166 12.17 0.46 -1.95
CA GLU A 166 11.65 0.99 -0.69
C GLU A 166 12.52 0.61 0.54
N TYR A 167 12.81 -0.68 0.73
CA TYR A 167 13.47 -1.19 1.94
C TYR A 167 14.93 -1.63 1.73
N GLY A 168 15.44 -1.52 0.50
CA GLY A 168 16.75 -2.02 0.10
C GLY A 168 16.77 -3.53 -0.18
N ALA A 169 17.71 -3.97 -0.99
CA ALA A 169 17.84 -5.38 -1.40
C ALA A 169 18.01 -6.36 -0.22
N ASP A 170 18.64 -5.91 0.87
CA ASP A 170 18.84 -6.72 2.07
C ASP A 170 17.52 -7.10 2.77
N SER A 171 16.46 -6.30 2.61
CA SER A 171 15.13 -6.59 3.17
C SER A 171 14.52 -7.88 2.62
N LEU A 172 14.94 -8.30 1.43
CA LEU A 172 14.45 -9.49 0.72
C LEU A 172 15.26 -10.75 0.99
N THR A 173 16.36 -10.63 1.73
CA THR A 173 17.30 -11.75 1.99
C THR A 173 17.62 -11.93 3.46
N ARG A 174 17.60 -10.86 4.26
CA ARG A 174 17.98 -10.89 5.67
C ARG A 174 16.84 -11.45 6.51
N THR A 175 17.01 -12.68 6.96
CA THR A 175 16.04 -13.43 7.77
C THR A 175 16.02 -13.00 9.24
N THR A 176 16.62 -11.86 9.61
CA THR A 176 16.63 -11.38 10.99
C THR A 176 16.40 -9.87 11.03
N TYR A 177 15.39 -9.45 11.78
CA TYR A 177 15.05 -8.05 11.98
C TYR A 177 14.63 -7.81 13.43
N ARG A 178 15.27 -6.86 14.14
CA ARG A 178 14.96 -6.50 15.54
C ARG A 178 14.81 -7.70 16.50
N GLY A 179 15.64 -8.72 16.34
CA GLY A 179 15.59 -9.95 17.17
C GLY A 179 14.55 -10.98 16.74
N TYR A 180 13.64 -10.63 15.82
CA TYR A 180 12.81 -11.60 15.13
C TYR A 180 13.65 -12.31 14.08
N VAL A 181 13.63 -13.64 14.12
CA VAL A 181 14.24 -14.48 13.10
C VAL A 181 13.10 -15.03 12.26
N ASP A 182 13.13 -14.74 10.97
CA ASP A 182 12.30 -15.42 10.01
C ASP A 182 12.69 -16.90 9.98
N ARG A 183 11.90 -17.69 10.70
CA ARG A 183 11.96 -19.16 10.65
C ARG A 183 11.01 -19.72 9.60
N LEU A 184 10.32 -18.87 8.83
CA LEU A 184 9.26 -19.24 7.88
C LEU A 184 9.77 -19.65 6.49
N ARG A 185 11.02 -20.09 6.35
CA ARG A 185 11.31 -21.18 5.39
C ARG A 185 10.63 -22.47 5.87
N TRP A 186 9.30 -22.46 5.96
CA TRP A 186 8.51 -23.68 6.02
C TRP A 186 8.85 -24.42 4.75
N LYS A 187 9.58 -25.52 4.92
CA LYS A 187 9.82 -26.50 3.88
C LYS A 187 8.51 -26.65 3.11
N CYS A 188 8.53 -26.33 1.83
CA CYS A 188 7.64 -26.95 0.87
C CYS A 188 8.01 -28.45 0.91
N SER A 189 7.54 -29.13 1.96
CA SER A 189 7.52 -30.57 2.04
C SER A 189 6.35 -30.91 1.15
N VAL A 190 6.64 -30.99 -0.14
CA VAL A 190 5.83 -31.69 -1.10
C VAL A 190 5.63 -33.09 -0.50
N PHE A 191 4.50 -33.31 0.18
CA PHE A 191 4.00 -34.65 0.39
C PHE A 191 3.45 -35.11 -0.95
N LEU A 192 4.37 -35.52 -1.83
CA LEU A 192 4.10 -36.49 -2.88
C LEU A 192 4.53 -37.84 -2.31
N THR A 193 3.58 -38.51 -1.66
CA THR A 193 3.42 -39.97 -1.63
C THR A 193 1.97 -40.26 -1.34
#